data_AF-A0A965PEB0-F1
#
_entry.id   AF-A0A965PEB0-F1
#
_cell.length_a   1.000
_cell.length_b   1.000
_cell.length_c   1.000
_cell.angle_alpha   90.00
_cell.angle_beta   90.00
_cell.angle_gamma   90.00
#
_symmetry.space_group_name_H-M   'P 1'
#
loop_
_entity.id
_entity.type
_entity.pdbx_description
1 polymer ?
#
loop_
_entity_poly.entity_id
_entity_poly.type
_entity_poly.pdbx_seq_one_letter_code
_entity_poly.pdbx_strand_id
1 'polypeptide(L)'
;MKFPCILKKQVSELCPAPYNPRKISDEALERLTKSLSELGDLQPITWNHRTGNIVGGHQRLKCYQAMGKKEVEVWAVDLPLDKEKAANIALNKLSGEFDIPQLKDLLEEIDTGELDLEITGFGMDEIAEMMEQTGDGETEKGEGEKCEACGRPL
;
A
#
# COMPACT_ATOMS: atom_id res chain seq x y z
N MET A 1 -2.30 -7.45 26.81
CA MET A 1 -2.65 -7.61 25.39
C MET A 1 -1.48 -8.29 24.68
N LYS A 2 -1.72 -9.14 23.69
CA LYS A 2 -0.64 -9.73 22.90
C LYS A 2 -0.49 -8.92 21.61
N PHE A 3 0.72 -8.43 21.35
CA PHE A 3 1.06 -7.72 20.13
C PHE A 3 1.92 -8.61 19.23
N PRO A 4 1.87 -8.42 17.90
CA PRO A 4 0.99 -7.49 17.20
C PRO A 4 -0.46 -8.00 17.08
N CYS A 5 -1.43 -7.10 16.91
CA CYS A 5 -2.86 -7.44 16.77
C CYS A 5 -3.65 -6.37 16.04
N ILE A 6 -4.85 -6.71 15.54
CA ILE A 6 -5.81 -5.71 15.01
C ILE A 6 -6.59 -5.09 16.17
N LEU A 7 -6.71 -3.77 16.16
CA LEU A 7 -7.56 -3.00 17.08
C LEU A 7 -8.41 -2.01 16.30
N LYS A 8 -9.55 -1.61 16.87
CA LYS A 8 -10.34 -0.48 16.38
C LYS A 8 -9.93 0.79 17.12
N LYS A 9 -9.74 1.88 16.38
CA LYS A 9 -9.36 3.18 16.93
C LYS A 9 -10.17 4.28 16.29
N GLN A 10 -10.49 5.29 17.09
CA GLN A 10 -11.06 6.52 16.57
C GLN A 10 -10.01 7.23 15.72
N VAL A 11 -10.41 7.76 14.55
CA VAL A 11 -9.51 8.51 13.66
C VAL A 11 -8.88 9.71 14.38
N SER A 12 -9.60 10.30 15.34
CA SER A 12 -9.11 11.40 16.18
C SER A 12 -8.01 11.01 17.17
N GLU A 13 -7.83 9.72 17.44
CA GLU A 13 -6.78 9.20 18.34
C GLU A 13 -5.49 8.82 17.61
N LEU A 14 -5.49 8.87 16.28
CA LEU A 14 -4.35 8.48 15.48
C LEU A 14 -3.43 9.69 15.23
N CYS A 15 -2.28 9.70 15.90
CA CYS A 15 -1.30 10.78 15.79
C CYS A 15 -0.25 10.46 14.73
N PRO A 16 -0.06 11.33 13.71
CA PRO A 16 1.06 11.21 12.79
C PRO A 16 2.41 11.28 13.52
N ALA A 17 3.33 10.37 13.20
CA ALA A 17 4.71 10.49 13.67
C ALA A 17 5.39 11.76 13.11
N PRO A 18 5.95 12.65 13.96
CA PRO A 18 6.55 13.91 13.50
C PRO A 18 7.84 13.73 12.70
N TYR A 19 8.47 12.57 12.79
CA TYR A 19 9.70 12.24 12.07
C TYR A 19 9.45 11.49 10.74
N ASN A 20 8.19 11.26 10.35
CA ASN A 20 7.88 10.54 9.11
C ASN A 20 8.36 11.34 7.89
N PRO A 21 9.33 10.82 7.10
CA PRO A 21 9.93 11.59 6.01
C PRO A 21 9.09 11.59 4.72
N ARG A 22 8.05 10.74 4.63
CA ARG A 22 7.31 10.53 3.38
C ARG A 22 6.35 11.69 3.06
N LYS A 23 6.41 12.14 1.81
CA LYS A 23 5.45 13.05 1.18
C LYS A 23 4.63 12.30 0.12
N ILE A 24 3.51 12.88 -0.30
CA ILE A 24 2.67 12.38 -1.39
C ILE A 24 2.16 13.60 -2.18
N SER A 25 1.95 13.46 -3.49
CA SER A 25 1.22 14.44 -4.30
C SER A 25 -0.28 14.34 -4.04
N ASP A 26 -1.04 15.36 -4.41
CA ASP A 26 -2.50 15.37 -4.26
C ASP A 26 -3.14 14.30 -5.15
N GLU A 27 -2.68 14.16 -6.40
CA GLU A 27 -3.13 13.13 -7.33
C GLU A 27 -2.93 11.70 -6.81
N ALA A 28 -1.76 11.38 -6.27
CA ALA A 28 -1.52 10.06 -5.68
C ALA A 28 -2.36 9.84 -4.42
N LEU A 29 -2.72 10.90 -3.69
CA LEU A 29 -3.62 10.82 -2.55
C LEU A 29 -5.07 10.56 -2.99
N GLU A 30 -5.51 11.15 -4.10
CA GLU A 30 -6.82 10.91 -4.71
C GLU A 30 -6.95 9.46 -5.18
N ARG A 31 -5.97 8.94 -5.92
CA ARG A 31 -5.93 7.52 -6.33
C ARG A 31 -5.95 6.58 -5.12
N LEU A 32 -5.18 6.87 -4.07
CA LEU A 32 -5.22 6.11 -2.82
C LEU A 32 -6.60 6.17 -2.15
N THR A 33 -7.26 7.33 -2.15
CA THR A 33 -8.61 7.49 -1.57
C THR A 33 -9.64 6.67 -2.35
N LYS A 34 -9.55 6.67 -3.68
CA LYS A 34 -10.40 5.89 -4.58
C LYS A 34 -10.21 4.38 -4.35
N SER A 35 -8.97 3.92 -4.35
CA SER A 35 -8.59 2.54 -4.02
C SER A 35 -9.15 2.09 -2.67
N LEU A 36 -9.00 2.91 -1.61
CA LEU A 36 -9.57 2.62 -0.30
C LEU A 36 -11.11 2.60 -0.26
N SER A 37 -11.76 3.41 -1.10
CA SER A 37 -13.21 3.46 -1.16
C SER A 37 -13.79 2.23 -1.86
N GLU A 38 -13.14 1.73 -2.91
CA GLU A 38 -13.64 0.63 -3.73
C GLU A 38 -13.17 -0.74 -3.26
N LEU A 39 -11.89 -0.88 -2.91
CA LEU A 39 -11.28 -2.15 -2.50
C LEU A 39 -11.32 -2.36 -0.98
N GLY A 40 -11.63 -1.30 -0.23
CA GLY A 40 -11.52 -1.30 1.23
C GLY A 40 -10.07 -1.17 1.71
N ASP A 41 -9.84 -1.46 2.99
CA ASP A 41 -8.52 -1.34 3.60
C ASP A 41 -7.72 -2.64 3.50
N LEU A 42 -6.97 -2.78 2.41
CA LEU A 42 -6.11 -3.95 2.18
C LEU A 42 -4.88 -3.98 3.11
N GLN A 43 -4.50 -2.83 3.70
CA GLN A 43 -3.34 -2.73 4.57
C GLN A 43 -3.55 -1.68 5.67
N PRO A 44 -4.01 -2.08 6.86
CA PRO A 44 -4.35 -1.12 7.91
C PRO A 44 -3.18 -0.28 8.39
N ILE A 45 -3.52 0.88 8.97
CA ILE A 45 -2.55 1.78 9.58
C ILE A 45 -1.78 1.00 10.66
N THR A 46 -0.45 1.05 10.61
CA THR A 46 0.39 0.50 11.68
C THR A 46 0.53 1.55 12.76
N TRP A 47 0.05 1.23 13.97
CA TRP A 47 0.03 2.14 15.12
C TRP A 47 0.80 1.54 16.29
N ASN A 48 1.67 2.31 16.94
CA ASN A 48 2.40 1.82 18.10
C ASN A 48 1.66 2.16 19.40
N HIS A 49 1.33 1.11 20.15
CA HIS A 49 0.68 1.22 21.44
C HIS A 49 1.48 2.03 22.47
N ARG A 50 2.83 1.95 22.44
CA ARG A 50 3.68 2.65 23.42
C ARG A 50 3.67 4.16 23.27
N THR A 51 3.74 4.64 22.04
CA THR A 51 3.94 6.06 21.73
C THR A 51 2.65 6.75 21.30
N GLY A 52 1.65 5.98 20.85
CA GLY A 52 0.45 6.51 20.23
C GLY A 52 0.65 6.96 18.77
N ASN A 53 1.85 6.77 18.21
CA ASN A 53 2.18 7.24 16.86
C ASN A 53 1.75 6.25 15.78
N ILE A 54 1.38 6.80 14.63
CA ILE A 54 1.38 6.06 13.37
C ILE A 54 2.83 5.76 12.97
N VAL A 55 3.13 4.48 12.82
CA VAL A 55 4.40 3.96 12.29
C VAL A 55 4.35 3.89 10.75
N GLY A 56 3.21 3.50 10.18
CA GLY A 56 2.99 3.44 8.74
C GLY A 56 1.52 3.63 8.37
N GLY A 57 1.26 4.13 7.16
CA GLY A 57 -0.10 4.46 6.70
C GLY A 57 -0.51 5.92 6.94
N HIS A 58 0.42 6.86 7.05
CA HIS A 58 0.11 8.29 7.24
C HIS A 58 -0.79 8.88 6.15
N GLN A 59 -0.60 8.47 4.89
CA GLN A 59 -1.45 8.95 3.80
C GLN A 59 -2.86 8.35 3.85
N ARG A 60 -2.98 7.08 4.26
CA ARG A 60 -4.26 6.41 4.52
C ARG A 60 -5.04 7.11 5.63
N LEU A 61 -4.38 7.64 6.67
CA LEU A 61 -5.05 8.50 7.66
C LEU A 61 -5.68 9.74 7.02
N LYS A 62 -4.97 10.43 6.10
CA LYS A 62 -5.53 11.60 5.39
C LYS A 62 -6.75 11.20 4.55
N CYS A 63 -6.69 10.07 3.86
CA CYS A 63 -7.83 9.52 3.13
C CYS A 63 -9.03 9.30 4.06
N TYR A 64 -8.84 8.65 5.22
CA TYR A 64 -9.92 8.43 6.18
C TYR A 64 -10.52 9.72 6.73
N GLN A 65 -9.68 10.74 6.96
CA GLN A 65 -10.16 12.07 7.35
C GLN A 65 -10.99 12.71 6.24
N ALA A 66 -10.53 12.65 4.99
CA ALA A 66 -11.27 13.16 3.82
C ALA A 66 -12.60 12.42 3.60
N MET A 67 -12.62 11.10 3.83
CA MET A 67 -13.82 10.26 3.76
C MET A 67 -14.76 10.42 4.98
N GLY A 68 -14.39 11.22 5.98
CA GLY A 68 -15.20 11.43 7.18
C GLY A 68 -15.34 10.20 8.10
N LYS A 69 -14.47 9.19 7.96
CA LYS A 69 -14.48 7.99 8.81
C LYS A 69 -14.23 8.37 10.28
N LYS A 70 -14.96 7.72 11.20
CA LYS A 70 -14.85 7.97 12.64
C LYS A 70 -14.00 6.94 13.35
N GLU A 71 -14.12 5.69 12.93
CA GLU A 71 -13.40 4.54 13.48
C GLU A 71 -12.79 3.75 12.33
N VAL A 72 -11.58 3.24 12.54
CA VAL A 72 -10.84 2.40 11.58
C VAL A 72 -10.12 1.28 12.31
N GLU A 73 -9.81 0.21 11.58
CA GLU A 73 -8.94 -0.86 12.07
C GLU A 73 -7.48 -0.44 11.92
N VAL A 74 -6.67 -0.79 12.91
CA VAL A 74 -5.23 -0.54 12.92
C VAL A 74 -4.49 -1.82 13.27
N TRP A 75 -3.33 -2.00 12.65
CA TRP A 75 -2.35 -3.00 13.07
C TRP A 75 -1.54 -2.43 14.23
N ALA A 76 -1.89 -2.85 15.45
CA ALA A 76 -1.25 -2.39 16.66
C ALA A 76 0.04 -3.17 16.93
N VAL A 77 1.12 -2.44 17.16
CA VAL A 77 2.42 -2.98 17.54
C VAL A 77 2.87 -2.44 18.90
N ASP A 78 3.83 -3.11 19.51
CA ASP A 78 4.43 -2.71 20.78
C ASP A 78 5.96 -2.66 20.60
N LEU A 79 6.46 -1.53 20.13
CA LEU A 79 7.87 -1.34 19.77
C LEU A 79 8.51 -0.24 20.62
N PRO A 80 9.78 -0.40 21.05
CA PRO A 80 10.57 0.71 21.55
C PRO A 80 10.82 1.75 20.44
N LEU A 81 11.11 3.01 20.82
CA LEU A 81 11.15 4.16 19.90
C LEU A 81 12.17 4.01 18.77
N ASP A 82 13.32 3.40 19.03
CA ASP A 82 14.34 3.09 18.03
C ASP A 82 13.80 2.13 16.95
N LYS A 83 13.13 1.06 17.36
CA LYS A 83 12.47 0.11 16.45
C LYS A 83 11.26 0.71 15.75
N GLU A 84 10.51 1.61 16.40
CA GLU A 84 9.42 2.36 15.79
C GLU A 84 9.93 3.21 14.61
N LYS A 85 11.03 3.96 14.81
CA LYS A 85 11.64 4.76 13.74
C LYS A 85 12.20 3.88 12.62
N ALA A 86 12.87 2.78 12.96
CA ALA A 86 13.35 1.82 11.98
C ALA A 86 12.20 1.21 11.17
N ALA A 87 11.09 0.83 11.82
CA ALA A 87 9.89 0.33 11.16
C ALA A 87 9.24 1.38 10.27
N ASN A 88 9.17 2.65 10.70
CA ASN A 88 8.69 3.74 9.86
C ASN A 88 9.52 3.86 8.57
N ILE A 89 10.84 3.76 8.64
CA ILE A 89 11.70 3.78 7.45
C ILE A 89 11.47 2.53 6.59
N ALA A 90 11.44 1.34 7.22
CA ALA A 90 11.28 0.07 6.52
C ALA A 90 9.97 0.00 5.72
N LEU A 91 8.85 0.41 6.32
CA LEU A 91 7.53 0.45 5.65
C LEU A 91 7.48 1.43 4.48
N ASN A 92 8.41 2.38 4.40
CA ASN A 92 8.50 3.32 3.29
C ASN A 92 9.48 2.86 2.19
N LYS A 93 10.46 2.01 2.52
CA LYS A 93 11.57 1.64 1.62
C LYS A 93 11.47 0.21 1.07
N LEU A 94 10.93 -0.73 1.84
CA LEU A 94 10.86 -2.15 1.47
C LEU A 94 9.66 -2.43 0.55
N SER A 95 9.62 -1.73 -0.59
CA SER A 95 8.76 -2.07 -1.72
C SER A 95 9.61 -2.77 -2.78
N GLY A 96 9.11 -3.86 -3.35
CA GLY A 96 9.74 -4.52 -4.50
C GLY A 96 9.60 -3.70 -5.78
N GLU A 97 10.14 -4.25 -6.86
CA GLU A 97 9.96 -3.75 -8.23
C GLU A 97 8.94 -4.63 -8.95
N PHE A 98 8.23 -4.06 -9.92
CA PHE A 98 7.33 -4.85 -10.78
C PHE A 98 8.11 -5.51 -11.90
N ASP A 99 7.79 -6.77 -12.18
CA ASP A 99 8.07 -7.38 -13.47
C ASP A 99 7.10 -6.75 -14.48
N ILE A 100 7.63 -5.84 -15.32
CA ILE A 100 6.81 -5.03 -16.24
C ILE A 100 6.02 -5.89 -17.23
N PRO A 101 6.61 -6.91 -17.90
CA PRO A 101 5.82 -7.86 -18.70
C PRO A 101 4.66 -8.50 -17.94
N GLN A 102 4.90 -9.07 -16.76
CA GLN A 102 3.82 -9.72 -15.99
C GLN A 102 2.77 -8.72 -15.49
N LEU A 103 3.18 -7.52 -15.11
CA LEU A 103 2.27 -6.44 -14.71
C LEU A 103 1.38 -6.02 -15.88
N LYS A 104 1.94 -5.88 -17.08
CA LYS A 104 1.19 -5.55 -18.30
C LYS A 104 0.13 -6.61 -18.59
N ASP A 105 0.52 -7.87 -18.62
CA ASP A 105 -0.41 -8.98 -18.88
C ASP A 105 -1.57 -8.96 -17.86
N LEU A 106 -1.27 -8.70 -16.59
CA LEU A 106 -2.29 -8.59 -15.54
C LEU A 106 -3.20 -7.36 -15.72
N LEU A 107 -2.64 -6.21 -16.10
CA LEU A 107 -3.42 -5.00 -16.37
C LEU A 107 -4.37 -5.19 -17.57
N GLU A 108 -3.91 -5.85 -18.63
CA GLU A 108 -4.74 -6.19 -19.80
C GLU A 108 -5.85 -7.19 -19.42
N GLU A 109 -5.58 -8.15 -18.53
CA GLU A 109 -6.60 -9.10 -18.06
C GLU A 109 -7.74 -8.41 -17.31
N ILE A 110 -7.43 -7.41 -16.48
CA ILE A 110 -8.42 -6.70 -15.66
C ILE A 110 -9.05 -5.49 -16.35
N ASP A 111 -8.51 -5.04 -17.49
CA ASP A 111 -9.07 -3.96 -18.31
C ASP A 111 -10.25 -4.44 -19.15
N THR A 112 -11.37 -4.72 -18.48
CA THR A 112 -12.62 -5.16 -19.13
C THR A 112 -13.52 -4.00 -19.55
N GLY A 113 -13.13 -2.75 -19.25
CA GLY A 113 -13.96 -1.55 -19.38
C GLY A 113 -14.99 -1.33 -18.27
N GLU A 114 -15.14 -2.29 -17.34
CA GLU A 114 -16.01 -2.15 -16.16
C GLU A 114 -15.25 -1.69 -14.91
N LEU A 115 -13.94 -1.97 -14.85
CA LEU A 115 -13.07 -1.65 -13.72
C LEU A 115 -12.34 -0.33 -13.96
N ASP A 116 -12.36 0.55 -12.97
CA ASP A 116 -11.55 1.75 -13.01
C ASP A 116 -10.10 1.41 -12.60
N LEU A 117 -9.18 1.39 -13.57
CA LEU A 117 -7.80 0.95 -13.33
C LEU A 117 -7.01 1.85 -12.36
N GLU A 118 -7.42 3.10 -12.13
CA GLU A 118 -6.72 3.96 -11.18
C GLU A 118 -6.82 3.45 -9.72
N ILE A 119 -7.75 2.52 -9.43
CA ILE A 119 -7.82 1.87 -8.11
C ILE A 119 -6.61 0.98 -7.80
N THR A 120 -5.84 0.60 -8.83
CA THR A 120 -4.56 -0.10 -8.69
C THR A 120 -3.47 0.80 -8.10
N GLY A 121 -3.66 2.12 -8.16
CA GLY A 121 -2.71 3.15 -7.74
C GLY A 121 -1.86 3.72 -8.88
N PHE A 122 -1.84 3.09 -10.06
CA PHE A 122 -1.21 3.62 -11.27
C PHE A 122 -2.08 4.71 -11.90
N GLY A 123 -1.42 5.72 -12.48
CA GLY A 123 -2.06 6.70 -13.35
C GLY A 123 -2.39 6.14 -14.71
N MET A 124 -3.39 6.72 -15.37
CA MET A 124 -3.76 6.32 -16.73
C MET A 124 -2.64 6.59 -17.74
N ASP A 125 -1.81 7.61 -17.50
CA ASP A 125 -0.59 7.89 -18.24
C ASP A 125 0.47 6.80 -18.02
N GLU A 126 0.72 6.41 -16.77
CA GLU A 126 1.64 5.31 -16.43
C GLU A 126 1.19 3.99 -17.07
N ILE A 127 -0.11 3.69 -17.03
CA ILE A 127 -0.69 2.50 -17.66
C ILE A 127 -0.53 2.57 -19.18
N ALA A 128 -0.87 3.71 -19.81
CA ALA A 128 -0.73 3.86 -21.25
C ALA A 128 0.72 3.67 -21.72
N GLU A 129 1.69 4.25 -21.00
CA GLU A 129 3.12 4.08 -21.27
C GLU A 129 3.56 2.61 -21.17
N MET A 130 3.01 1.84 -20.23
CA MET A 130 3.29 0.40 -20.12
C MET A 130 2.66 -0.39 -21.28
N MET A 131 1.46 -0.01 -21.72
CA MET A 131 0.76 -0.68 -22.82
C MET A 131 1.42 -0.44 -24.19
N GLU A 132 1.94 0.77 -24.42
CA GLU A 132 2.60 1.17 -25.68
C GLU A 132 3.98 0.53 -25.87
N GLN A 133 4.63 0.06 -24.81
CA GLN A 133 5.89 -0.69 -24.94
C GLN A 133 5.62 -2.04 -25.61
N THR A 134 5.91 -2.13 -26.91
CA THR A 134 5.91 -3.38 -27.68
C THR A 134 7.12 -4.23 -27.28
N GLY A 135 6.88 -5.46 -26.86
CA GLY A 135 7.91 -6.37 -26.39
C GLY A 135 8.85 -6.86 -27.49
N ASP A 136 9.99 -6.18 -27.67
CA ASP A 136 11.18 -6.79 -28.26
C ASP A 136 12.01 -7.41 -27.12
N GLY A 137 11.65 -8.62 -26.70
CA GLY A 137 12.39 -9.32 -25.66
C GLY A 137 11.87 -10.72 -25.45
N GLU A 138 12.40 -11.67 -26.22
CA GLU A 138 12.44 -13.07 -25.79
C GLU A 138 13.03 -13.09 -24.36
N THR A 139 12.19 -13.34 -23.37
CA THR A 139 12.63 -13.41 -21.98
C THR A 139 12.83 -14.87 -21.61
N GLU A 140 14.08 -15.24 -21.34
CA GLU A 140 14.37 -16.46 -20.59
C GLU A 140 13.60 -16.39 -19.27
N LYS A 141 12.69 -17.35 -19.06
CA LYS A 141 11.95 -17.50 -17.82
C LYS A 141 12.95 -17.77 -16.70
N GLY A 142 13.36 -16.71 -15.99
CA GLY A 142 14.04 -16.86 -14.72
C GLY A 142 13.13 -17.66 -13.78
N GLU A 143 13.65 -18.72 -13.18
CA GLU A 143 12.94 -19.45 -12.13
C GLU A 143 12.84 -18.54 -10.90
N GLY A 144 11.80 -17.69 -10.88
CA GLY A 144 11.44 -16.90 -9.70
C GLY A 144 11.16 -17.83 -8.52
N GLU A 145 11.43 -17.33 -7.31
CA GLU A 145 11.07 -18.04 -6.07
C GLU A 145 9.58 -18.41 -6.11
N LYS A 146 9.20 -19.55 -5.52
CA LYS A 146 7.81 -20.03 -5.51
C LYS A 146 7.28 -20.04 -4.09
N CYS A 147 6.01 -19.68 -3.91
CA CYS A 147 5.30 -19.79 -2.65
C CYS A 147 5.25 -21.25 -2.19
N GLU A 148 5.82 -21.56 -1.02
CA GLU A 148 5.86 -22.93 -0.49
C GLU A 148 4.45 -23.51 -0.21
N ALA A 149 3.45 -22.66 0.04
CA ALA A 149 2.09 -23.08 0.35
C ALA A 149 1.26 -23.45 -0.89
N CYS A 150 1.45 -22.76 -2.02
CA CYS A 150 0.61 -22.94 -3.21
C CYS A 150 1.37 -23.23 -4.52
N GLY A 151 2.71 -23.15 -4.51
CA GLY A 151 3.59 -23.46 -5.64
C GLY A 151 3.59 -22.42 -6.77
N ARG A 152 2.83 -21.33 -6.67
CA ARG A 152 2.85 -20.22 -7.62
C ARG A 152 4.12 -19.37 -7.44
N PRO A 153 4.61 -18.68 -8.49
CA PRO A 153 5.72 -17.71 -8.34
C PRO A 153 5.44 -16.68 -7.23
N LEU A 154 6.50 -16.22 -6.55
CA LEU A 154 6.50 -15.15 -5.55
C LEU A 154 6.55 -13.76 -6.20
#